data_AF-A0A4R9EIA4-F1
#
_entry.id   AF-A0A4R9EIA4-F1
#
_cell.length_a   1.000
_cell.length_b   1.000
_cell.length_c   1.000
_cell.angle_alpha   90.00
_cell.angle_beta   90.00
_cell.angle_gamma   90.00
#
_symmetry.space_group_name_H-M   'P 1'
#
loop_
_entity.id
_entity.type
_entity.pdbx_description
1 polymer ?
#
loop_
_entity_poly.entity_id
_entity_poly.type
_entity_poly.pdbx_seq_one_letter_code
_entity_poly.pdbx_strand_id
1 'polypeptide(L)' 'MYKRQDKGPLHLLEPEEPLVPEEVLYNPRLRRRYPIIDGIPQLLPSSGEQISEDEHEQLLKRISP' A
#
# COMPACT_ATOMS: atom_id res chain seq x y z
N MET A 1 -20.16 16.83 -2.06
CA MET A 1 -19.33 17.03 -0.85
C MET A 1 -18.06 16.21 -1.02
N TYR A 2 -16.95 16.82 -1.48
CA TYR A 2 -15.69 16.08 -1.62
C TYR A 2 -15.13 15.80 -0.23
N LYS A 3 -15.14 14.52 0.19
CA LYS A 3 -14.42 14.05 1.37
C LYS A 3 -12.96 14.49 1.19
N ARG A 4 -12.39 15.28 2.12
CA ARG A 4 -10.94 15.54 2.12
C ARG A 4 -10.28 14.17 2.10
N GLN A 5 -9.60 13.84 1.00
CA GLN A 5 -8.76 12.66 0.98
C GLN A 5 -7.67 12.92 2.01
N ASP A 6 -7.62 12.05 3.01
CA ASP A 6 -6.50 11.97 3.91
C ASP A 6 -5.24 11.85 3.02
N LYS A 7 -4.20 12.66 3.26
CA LYS A 7 -2.97 12.72 2.44
C LYS A 7 -1.71 12.22 3.19
N GLY A 8 -1.89 11.37 4.20
CA GLY A 8 -0.78 10.74 4.91
C GLY A 8 0.16 9.90 4.02
N PRO A 9 1.27 9.42 4.58
CA PRO A 9 2.33 8.75 3.83
C PRO A 9 1.87 7.43 3.19
N LEU A 10 2.61 7.04 2.16
CA LEU A 10 2.63 5.69 1.60
C LEU A 10 3.96 5.04 1.97
N HIS A 11 3.96 3.73 2.14
CA HIS A 11 5.15 2.96 2.47
C HIS A 11 5.52 2.08 1.28
N LEU A 12 6.79 2.12 0.87
CA LEU A 12 7.32 1.19 -0.11
C LEU A 12 7.45 -0.19 0.54
N LEU A 13 6.93 -1.21 -0.14
CA LEU A 13 7.15 -2.60 0.22
C LEU A 13 7.95 -3.24 -0.92
N GLU A 14 9.12 -3.78 -0.57
CA GLU A 14 10.02 -4.40 -1.53
C GLU A 14 9.68 -5.90 -1.70
N PRO A 15 9.98 -6.51 -2.87
CA PRO A 15 9.73 -7.93 -3.13
C PRO A 15 10.47 -8.88 -2.18
N GLU A 16 11.51 -8.40 -1.50
CA GLU A 16 12.25 -9.16 -0.49
C GLU A 16 11.43 -9.36 0.79
N GLU A 17 10.31 -8.66 0.93
CA GLU A 17 9.38 -8.87 2.01
C GLU A 17 8.57 -10.16 1.84
N PRO A 18 8.41 -10.98 2.90
CA PRO A 18 7.76 -12.29 2.82
C PRO A 18 6.28 -12.27 2.41
N LEU A 19 5.65 -11.09 2.39
CA LEU A 19 4.22 -10.92 2.06
C LEU A 19 3.99 -10.34 0.67
N VAL A 20 5.05 -9.98 -0.06
CA VAL A 20 4.96 -9.10 -1.22
C VAL A 20 5.77 -9.68 -2.38
N PRO A 21 5.13 -10.15 -3.45
CA PRO A 21 5.83 -10.78 -4.57
C PRO A 21 6.47 -9.77 -5.55
N GLU A 22 6.09 -8.49 -5.48
CA GLU A 22 6.48 -7.43 -6.42
C GLU A 22 6.53 -6.07 -5.72
N GLU A 23 7.24 -5.09 -6.29
CA GLU A 23 7.40 -3.78 -5.65
C GLU A 23 6.07 -3.01 -5.62
N VAL A 24 5.60 -2.62 -4.42
CA VAL A 24 4.31 -1.94 -4.26
C VAL A 24 4.37 -0.79 -3.26
N LEU A 25 3.49 0.20 -3.45
CA LEU A 25 3.22 1.22 -2.44
C LEU A 25 1.99 0.85 -1.61
N TYR A 26 2.19 0.70 -0.32
CA TYR A 26 1.13 0.42 0.65
C TYR A 26 0.57 1.71 1.27
N ASN A 27 -0.77 1.81 1.25
CA ASN A 27 -1.55 2.85 1.90
C ASN A 27 -2.26 2.29 3.15
N PRO A 28 -1.72 2.51 4.36
CA PRO A 28 -2.31 1.97 5.59
C PRO A 28 -3.69 2.55 5.90
N ARG A 29 -4.01 3.75 5.40
CA ARG A 29 -5.27 4.46 5.68
C ARG A 29 -6.41 3.95 4.80
N LEU A 30 -6.10 3.54 3.57
CA LEU A 30 -7.05 2.91 2.66
C LEU A 30 -7.02 1.37 2.70
N ARG A 31 -6.04 0.79 3.40
CA ARG A 31 -5.74 -0.65 3.41
C ARG A 31 -5.59 -1.19 1.98
N ARG A 32 -4.81 -0.47 1.17
CA ARG A 32 -4.60 -0.79 -0.24
C ARG A 32 -3.12 -0.80 -0.60
N ARG A 33 -2.76 -1.63 -1.57
CA ARG A 33 -1.45 -1.60 -2.23
C ARG A 33 -1.60 -1.16 -3.67
N TYR A 34 -0.61 -0.45 -4.18
CA TYR A 34 -0.55 0.06 -5.54
C TYR A 34 0.71 -0.48 -6.21
N PRO A 35 0.60 -1.12 -7.38
CA PRO A 35 1.77 -1.69 -8.04
C PRO A 35 2.70 -0.61 -8.57
N ILE A 36 3.98 -0.93 -8.63
CA ILE A 36 4.98 -0.16 -9.35
C ILE A 36 5.29 -0.92 -10.64
N ILE A 37 4.95 -0.32 -11.78
CA ILE A 37 5.14 -0.94 -13.11
C ILE A 37 6.16 -0.10 -13.87
N ASP A 38 7.24 -0.74 -14.33
CA ASP A 38 8.37 -0.08 -15.00
C ASP A 38 8.95 1.10 -14.18
N GLY A 39 8.98 0.94 -12.84
CA GLY A 39 9.44 1.97 -11.91
C GLY A 39 8.44 3.12 -11.69
N ILE A 40 7.21 3.01 -12.23
CA ILE A 40 6.17 4.05 -12.11
C ILE A 40 5.04 3.58 -11.18
N PRO A 41 4.81 4.25 -10.04
CA PRO A 41 3.71 3.92 -9.14
C PRO A 41 2.33 4.22 -9.74
N GLN A 42 1.46 3.21 -9.75
CA GLN A 42 0.09 3.32 -10.26
C GLN A 42 -0.89 3.76 -9.18
N LEU A 43 -0.96 5.06 -8.89
CA LEU A 43 -1.74 5.62 -7.77
C LEU A 43 -3.24 5.88 -8.05
N LEU A 44 -3.77 5.35 -9.16
CA LEU A 44 -5.20 5.50 -9.48
C LEU A 44 -6.05 4.60 -8.56
N PRO A 45 -7.27 5.04 -8.16
CA PRO A 45 -8.16 4.20 -7.33
C PRO A 45 -8.46 2.82 -7.93
N SER A 46 -8.49 2.70 -9.27
CA SER A 46 -8.72 1.45 -9.99
C SER A 46 -7.52 0.50 -9.96
N SER A 47 -6.31 1.04 -9.79
CA SER A 47 -5.07 0.26 -9.75
C SER A 47 -4.76 -0.28 -8.36
N GLY A 48 -5.43 0.22 -7.32
CA GLY A 48 -5.19 -0.17 -5.95
C GLY A 48 -5.91 -1.45 -5.57
N GLU A 49 -5.17 -2.43 -5.10
CA GLU A 49 -5.69 -3.70 -4.59
C GLU A 49 -5.98 -3.60 -3.09
N GLN A 50 -7.11 -4.15 -2.66
CA GLN A 50 -7.45 -4.25 -1.24
C GLN A 50 -6.62 -5.35 -0.59
N ILE A 51 -5.99 -5.06 0.55
CA ILE A 51 -5.31 -6.09 1.33
C ILE A 51 -6.24 -6.66 2.41
N SER A 52 -5.97 -7.91 2.81
CA SER A 52 -6.71 -8.56 3.88
C SER A 52 -6.45 -7.90 5.25
N GLU A 53 -7.31 -8.16 6.23
CA GLU A 53 -7.11 -7.65 7.58
C GLU A 53 -5.86 -8.23 8.26
N ASP A 54 -5.62 -9.53 8.10
CA ASP A 54 -4.42 -10.18 8.64
C ASP A 54 -3.12 -9.60 8.05
N GLU A 55 -3.08 -9.42 6.72
CA GLU A 55 -1.95 -8.78 6.04
C GLU A 55 -1.78 -7.33 6.50
N HIS A 56 -2.89 -6.60 6.65
CA HIS A 56 -2.90 -5.23 7.13
C HIS A 56 -2.27 -5.11 8.53
N GLU A 57 -2.65 -5.97 9.47
CA GLU A 57 -2.07 -5.99 10.81
C GLU A 57 -0.58 -6.30 10.80
N GLN A 58 -0.15 -7.24 9.97
CA GLN A 58 1.25 -7.60 9.83
C GLN A 58 2.08 -6.43 9.27
N LEU A 59 1.58 -5.76 8.23
CA LEU A 59 2.25 -4.58 7.66
C LEU A 59 2.28 -3.41 8.64
N LEU A 60 1.21 -3.16 9.40
CA LEU A 60 1.19 -2.10 10.42
C LEU A 60 2.28 -2.29 11.49
N LYS A 61 2.51 -3.53 11.94
CA LYS A 61 3.57 -3.85 12.92
C LYS A 61 4.97 -3.58 12.38
N ARG A 62 5.17 -3.62 11.06
CA ARG A 62 6.48 -3.42 10.42
C ARG A 62 6.81 -1.97 10.17
N ILE A 63 5.79 -1.14 9.89
CA ILE A 63 5.96 0.29 9.62
C ILE A 63 5.81 1.17 10.86
N SER A 64 5.32 0.60 11.97
CA SER A 64 5.32 1.26 13.28
C SER A 64 6.71 1.12 13.92
N PRO A 65 7.28 2.20 14.48
CA PRO A 65 8.58 2.16 15.15
C PRO A 65 8.61 1.28 16.41
#